data_AF-X0XB23-F1
#
_entry.id   AF-X0XB23-F1
#
_cell.length_a   1.000
_cell.length_b   1.000
_cell.length_c   1.000
_cell.angle_alpha   90.00
_cell.angle_beta   90.00
_cell.angle_gamma   90.00
#
_symmetry.space_group_name_H-M   'P 1'
#
loop_
_entity.id
_entity.type
_entity.pdbx_description
1 polymer ?
#
loop_
_entity_poly.entity_id
_entity_poly.type
_entity_poly.pdbx_seq_one_letter_code
_entity_poly.pdbx_strand_id
1 'polypeptide(L)' 'YRTRVIWGPLLPQDRSRLVEDEARLVAAGIHSRRRAADELGVQDPETEFERWLEEEAQKGSEER' A
#
# COMPACT_ATOMS: atom_id res chain seq x y z
N TYR A 1 9.14 -11.46 -21.68
CA TYR A 1 8.45 -10.27 -21.14
C TYR A 1 6.97 -10.37 -21.47
N ARG A 2 6.08 -10.50 -20.47
CA ARG A 2 4.63 -10.35 -20.64
C ARG A 2 4.24 -8.96 -20.16
N THR A 3 3.81 -8.10 -21.06
CA THR A 3 3.25 -6.79 -20.73
C THR A 3 1.85 -6.99 -20.14
N ARG A 4 1.65 -6.59 -18.89
CA ARG A 4 0.33 -6.59 -18.23
C ARG A 4 -0.27 -5.21 -18.39
N VAL A 5 -1.33 -5.09 -19.17
CA VAL A 5 -2.07 -3.83 -19.31
C VAL A 5 -3.05 -3.76 -18.14
N ILE A 6 -2.82 -2.83 -17.21
CA ILE A 6 -3.74 -2.54 -16.09
C ILE A 6 -4.64 -1.39 -16.53
N TRP A 7 -5.93 -1.67 -16.70
CA TRP A 7 -6.94 -0.63 -16.92
C TRP A 7 -7.45 -0.13 -15.57
N GLY A 8 -7.58 1.19 -15.41
CA GLY A 8 -8.21 1.78 -14.24
C GLY A 8 -9.68 1.40 -14.10
N PRO A 9 -10.26 1.52 -12.89
CA PRO A 9 -11.63 1.09 -12.63
C PRO A 9 -12.66 1.90 -13.44
N LEU A 10 -13.57 1.19 -14.12
CA LEU A 10 -14.58 1.74 -15.04
C LEU A 10 -15.80 2.37 -14.32
N LEU A 11 -15.90 2.20 -13.01
CA LEU A 11 -16.91 2.80 -12.13
C LEU A 11 -16.17 3.64 -11.07
N PRO A 12 -16.83 4.59 -10.38
CA PRO A 12 -16.31 5.14 -9.14
C PRO A 12 -16.28 3.99 -8.13
N GLN A 13 -15.20 3.20 -8.17
CA GLN A 13 -14.89 2.31 -7.09
C GLN A 13 -14.68 3.20 -5.89
N ASP A 14 -15.39 2.87 -4.82
CA ASP A 14 -15.23 3.50 -3.54
C ASP A 14 -13.84 3.17 -3.01
N ARG A 15 -12.84 3.89 -3.52
CA ARG A 15 -11.42 3.73 -3.16
C ARG A 15 -11.24 3.90 -1.67
N SER A 16 -12.08 4.73 -1.04
CA SER A 16 -12.13 4.89 0.40
C SER A 16 -12.44 3.58 1.11
N ARG A 17 -13.47 2.85 0.65
CA ARG A 17 -13.80 1.53 1.21
C ARG A 17 -12.67 0.52 1.01
N LEU A 18 -12.04 0.51 -0.17
CA LEU A 18 -10.90 -0.39 -0.43
C LEU A 18 -9.72 -0.08 0.50
N VAL A 19 -9.40 1.21 0.70
CA VAL A 19 -8.35 1.65 1.64
C VAL A 19 -8.69 1.25 3.08
N GLU A 20 -9.93 1.43 3.51
CA GLU A 20 -10.38 1.02 4.85
C GLU A 20 -10.24 -0.49 5.06
N ASP A 21 -10.65 -1.29 4.08
CA ASP A 21 -10.57 -2.74 4.15
C ASP A 21 -9.11 -3.21 4.21
N GLU A 22 -8.23 -2.68 3.36
CA GLU A 22 -6.79 -2.99 3.37
C GLU A 22 -6.11 -2.55 4.68
N ALA A 23 -6.47 -1.39 5.22
CA ALA A 23 -5.95 -0.93 6.51
C ALA A 23 -6.32 -1.88 7.65
N ARG A 24 -7.57 -2.40 7.67
CA ARG A 24 -8.02 -3.41 8.65
C ARG A 24 -7.26 -4.72 8.49
N LEU A 25 -7.03 -5.17 7.25
CA LEU A 25 -6.32 -6.42 6.96
C LEU A 25 -4.84 -6.35 7.35
N VAL A 26 -4.19 -5.20 7.14
CA VAL A 26 -2.81 -4.96 7.60
C VAL A 26 -2.75 -4.92 9.12
N ALA A 27 -3.67 -4.22 9.79
CA ALA A 27 -3.70 -4.14 11.25
C ALA A 27 -3.95 -5.52 11.90
N ALA A 28 -4.75 -6.37 11.26
CA ALA A 28 -4.98 -7.76 11.68
C ALA A 28 -3.80 -8.71 11.39
N GLY A 29 -2.75 -8.25 10.70
CA GLY A 29 -1.60 -9.06 10.32
C GLY A 29 -1.88 -10.06 9.18
N ILE A 30 -3.02 -9.91 8.50
CA ILE A 30 -3.44 -10.80 7.40
C ILE A 30 -2.74 -10.39 6.10
N HIS A 31 -2.65 -9.09 5.84
CA HIS A 31 -1.93 -8.52 4.69
C HIS A 31 -0.65 -7.81 5.15
N SER A 32 0.41 -7.91 4.34
CA SER A 32 1.57 -7.04 4.51
C SER A 32 1.27 -5.67 3.91
N ARG A 33 1.88 -4.61 4.47
CA ARG A 33 1.79 -3.24 3.92
C ARG A 33 2.17 -3.19 2.44
N ARG A 34 3.19 -3.93 2.04
CA ARG A 34 3.61 -4.10 0.63
C ARG A 34 2.49 -4.69 -0.24
N ARG A 35 1.80 -5.72 0.24
CA ARG A 35 0.68 -6.35 -0.49
C ARG A 35 -0.51 -5.40 -0.62
N ALA A 36 -0.86 -4.71 0.46
CA ALA A 36 -1.93 -3.72 0.45
C ALA A 36 -1.67 -2.60 -0.57
N ALA A 37 -0.43 -2.13 -0.70
CA ALA A 37 -0.06 -1.12 -1.70
C ALA A 37 -0.24 -1.61 -3.16
N ASP A 38 0.07 -2.88 -3.44
CA ASP A 38 -0.18 -3.50 -4.75
C ASP A 38 -1.69 -3.58 -5.06
N GLU A 39 -2.51 -4.01 -4.08
CA GLU A 39 -3.98 -4.09 -4.23
C GLU A 39 -4.63 -2.71 -4.38
N LEU A 40 -4.06 -1.67 -3.78
CA LEU A 40 -4.48 -0.27 -3.95
C LEU A 40 -4.05 0.33 -5.31
N GLY A 41 -3.23 -0.39 -6.09
CA GLY A 41 -2.77 0.05 -7.41
C GLY A 41 -1.67 1.12 -7.37
N VAL A 42 -0.86 1.13 -6.30
CA VAL A 42 0.36 1.94 -6.23
C VAL A 42 1.29 1.49 -7.36
N GLN A 43 1.91 2.46 -8.06
CA GLN A 43 2.71 2.18 -9.25
C GLN A 43 3.98 1.35 -8.93
N ASP A 44 4.60 1.60 -7.78
CA ASP A 44 5.76 0.85 -7.29
C ASP A 44 5.61 0.55 -5.78
N PRO A 45 4.96 -0.56 -5.42
CA PRO A 45 4.72 -0.93 -4.03
C PRO A 45 5.98 -1.20 -3.20
N GLU A 46 7.10 -1.58 -3.84
CA GLU A 46 8.35 -1.89 -3.12
C GLU A 46 9.04 -0.59 -2.70
N THR A 47 9.25 0.34 -3.63
CA THR A 47 9.88 1.64 -3.35
C THR A 47 9.09 2.44 -2.30
N GLU A 48 7.76 2.42 -2.37
CA GLU A 48 6.92 3.10 -1.37
C GLU A 48 7.01 2.43 0.02
N PHE A 49 7.18 1.11 0.06
CA PHE A 49 7.38 0.41 1.33
C PHE A 49 8.76 0.70 1.94
N GLU A 50 9.81 0.77 1.13
CA GLU A 50 11.16 1.18 1.56
C GLU A 50 11.15 2.60 2.13
N ARG A 51 10.55 3.56 1.43
CA ARG A 51 10.39 4.93 1.93
C ARG A 51 9.66 4.99 3.26
N TRP A 52 8.58 4.21 3.40
CA TRP A 52 7.85 4.14 4.66
C TRP A 52 8.73 3.60 5.81
N LEU A 53 9.56 2.59 5.55
CA LEU A 53 10.51 2.08 6.56
C LEU A 53 11.54 3.14 6.97
N GLU A 54 12.04 3.94 6.02
CA GLU A 54 12.95 5.05 6.28
C GLU A 54 12.27 6.12 7.16
N GLU A 55 11.02 6.47 6.86
CA GLU A 55 10.22 7.41 7.66
C GLU A 55 10.01 6.92 9.11
N GLU A 56 9.70 5.64 9.30
CA GLU A 56 9.53 5.09 10.65
C GLU A 56 10.84 5.02 11.43
N ALA A 57 11.94 4.69 10.75
CA ALA A 57 13.27 4.72 11.37
C ALA A 57 13.64 6.14 11.82
N GLN A 58 13.30 7.15 11.01
CA GLN A 58 13.50 8.56 11.35
C GLN A 58 12.65 8.96 12.57
N LYS A 59 11.35 8.63 12.59
CA LYS A 59 10.47 8.93 13.74
C LYS A 59 10.98 8.30 15.04
N GLY A 60 11.39 7.03 14.99
CA GLY A 60 11.97 6.35 16.15
C GLY A 60 13.34 6.87 16.59
N SER A 61 14.01 7.68 15.75
CA SER A 61 15.23 8.40 16.10
C SER A 61 14.97 9.78 16.70
N GLU A 62 13.87 10.43 16.30
CA GLU A 62 13.44 11.75 16.81
C GLU A 62 12.73 11.65 18.17
N GLU A 63 12.08 10.52 18.45
CA GLU A 63 11.42 10.26 19.74
C GLU A 63 12.38 9.81 20.86
N ARG A 64 13.70 9.71 20.59
CA ARG A 64 14.71 9.18 21.51
C ARG A 64 15.64 10.26 22.06
#